data_AF-A0A9D7ZEI9-F1
#
_entry.id   AF-A0A9D7ZEI9-F1
#
_cell.length_a   1.000
_cell.length_b   1.000
_cell.length_c   1.000
_cell.angle_alpha   90.00
_cell.angle_beta   90.00
_cell.angle_gamma   90.00
#
_symmetry.space_group_name_H-M   'P 1'
#
loop_
_entity.id
_entity.type
_entity.pdbx_description
1 polymer ?
#
loop_
_entity_poly.entity_id
_entity_poly.type
_entity_poly.pdbx_seq_one_letter_code
_entity_poly.pdbx_strand_id
1 'polypeptide(L)'
;MISRVNKSILGLTMGDPAGISAEITIKSWLSRKTKSVPPFIFFGSNNLLLRRANEMGLNIETKIIKNFHNFDADCFSKFIPVVDIPIIDEKLGIYEKKNDSAIVDSISSATDFLKNKKINAIVTNPVNKNSLKYNKRHYSGQTELLANIFNSKQQVMLLNSEAMRVIPLTRHIPISAIPSSISKKLIINTTRIGIESLIKFFNINKPKVAITGLNPHAGDNGLIGNEEDQIIKPAVEYLQKKSYLVQGPLSADSLFHESSLKKYDLIVCMYHDQALIPIKARSLYSAVNVTLGLDIVRTSPDHGTAYDIANKYIADETSLIEALNLAEKMIKPHVK
;
A
#
# COMPACT_ATOMS: atom_id res chain seq x y z
N MET A 1 -9.34 -1.90 -37.70
CA MET A 1 -8.90 -2.55 -36.44
C MET A 1 -8.65 -1.48 -35.41
N ILE A 2 -9.65 -1.21 -34.56
CA ILE A 2 -9.55 -0.22 -33.49
C ILE A 2 -8.47 -0.71 -32.52
N SER A 3 -7.49 0.16 -32.27
CA SER A 3 -6.34 -0.08 -31.40
C SER A 3 -6.76 -0.69 -30.07
N ARG A 4 -6.17 -1.84 -29.71
CA ARG A 4 -6.16 -2.34 -28.34
C ARG A 4 -5.50 -1.29 -27.46
N VAL A 5 -6.29 -0.35 -26.95
CA VAL A 5 -5.87 0.51 -25.84
C VAL A 5 -5.41 -0.45 -24.76
N ASN A 6 -4.14 -0.35 -24.41
CA ASN A 6 -3.49 -1.12 -23.36
C ASN A 6 -4.14 -0.69 -22.03
N LYS A 7 -5.37 -1.17 -21.76
CA LYS A 7 -6.14 -0.81 -20.57
C LYS A 7 -5.32 -1.25 -19.37
N SER A 8 -5.00 -0.31 -18.48
CA SER A 8 -4.38 -0.56 -17.19
C SER A 8 -5.31 -1.46 -16.35
N ILE A 9 -5.00 -2.75 -16.24
CA ILE A 9 -5.80 -3.71 -15.48
C ILE A 9 -5.20 -3.83 -14.08
N LEU A 10 -5.99 -3.53 -13.05
CA LEU A 10 -5.62 -3.75 -11.66
C LEU A 10 -6.11 -5.12 -11.19
N GLY A 11 -5.36 -5.77 -10.30
CA GLY A 11 -5.85 -6.92 -9.53
C GLY A 11 -6.16 -6.51 -8.09
N LEU A 12 -7.37 -6.79 -7.61
CA LEU A 12 -7.79 -6.57 -6.22
C LEU A 12 -7.87 -7.90 -5.49
N THR A 13 -7.08 -8.08 -4.43
CA THR A 13 -7.12 -9.31 -3.61
C THR A 13 -8.34 -9.32 -2.68
N MET A 14 -8.79 -10.52 -2.29
CA MET A 14 -10.00 -10.74 -1.49
C MET A 14 -9.96 -10.03 -0.14
N GLY A 15 -8.79 -10.01 0.50
CA GLY A 15 -8.66 -9.63 1.90
C GLY A 15 -9.23 -10.71 2.83
N ASP A 16 -9.46 -10.35 4.08
CA ASP A 16 -10.11 -11.23 5.05
C ASP A 16 -11.62 -11.33 4.77
N PRO A 17 -12.18 -12.55 4.56
CA PRO A 17 -13.61 -12.72 4.27
C PRO A 17 -14.51 -12.37 5.46
N ALA A 18 -14.01 -12.49 6.70
CA ALA A 18 -14.76 -12.16 7.90
C ALA A 18 -14.72 -10.66 8.25
N GLY A 19 -13.88 -9.87 7.57
CA GLY A 19 -13.75 -8.43 7.76
C GLY A 19 -14.60 -7.59 6.81
N ILE A 20 -14.27 -6.31 6.71
CA ILE A 20 -14.93 -5.34 5.83
C ILE A 20 -14.52 -5.44 4.34
N SER A 21 -13.56 -6.31 3.99
CA SER A 21 -12.93 -6.34 2.67
C SER A 21 -13.92 -6.51 1.51
N ALA A 22 -14.89 -7.42 1.66
CA ALA A 22 -15.93 -7.63 0.66
C ALA A 22 -16.86 -6.41 0.54
N GLU A 23 -17.23 -5.81 1.67
CA GLU A 23 -18.09 -4.63 1.74
C GLU A 23 -17.47 -3.43 0.98
N ILE A 24 -16.23 -3.07 1.29
CA ILE A 24 -15.55 -1.94 0.64
C ILE A 24 -15.25 -2.23 -0.83
N THR A 25 -15.04 -3.49 -1.21
CA THR A 25 -14.87 -3.90 -2.61
C THR A 25 -16.16 -3.65 -3.40
N ILE A 26 -17.30 -4.05 -2.85
CA ILE A 26 -18.63 -3.86 -3.47
C ILE A 26 -18.94 -2.37 -3.59
N LYS A 27 -18.78 -1.60 -2.51
CA LYS A 27 -19.01 -0.15 -2.52
C LYS A 27 -18.10 0.59 -3.51
N SER A 28 -16.82 0.19 -3.59
CA SER A 28 -15.86 0.73 -4.56
C SER A 28 -16.27 0.43 -6.00
N TRP A 29 -16.74 -0.79 -6.27
CA TRP A 29 -17.22 -1.18 -7.61
C TRP A 29 -18.44 -0.36 -8.04
N LEU A 30 -19.43 -0.23 -7.15
CA LEU A 30 -20.65 0.53 -7.44
C LEU A 30 -20.36 2.03 -7.63
N SER A 31 -19.33 2.54 -6.97
CA SER A 31 -18.88 3.93 -7.09
C SER A 31 -18.00 4.20 -8.32
N ARG A 32 -17.74 3.22 -9.20
CA ARG A 32 -16.81 3.39 -10.33
C ARG A 32 -17.10 4.57 -11.23
N LYS A 33 -18.38 4.80 -11.57
CA LYS A 33 -18.77 5.90 -12.45
C LYS A 33 -18.77 7.25 -11.73
N THR A 34 -19.16 7.28 -10.47
CA THR A 34 -19.33 8.53 -9.70
C THR A 34 -18.03 9.03 -9.07
N LYS A 35 -17.13 8.11 -8.66
CA LYS A 35 -15.84 8.41 -8.03
C LYS A 35 -14.64 8.08 -8.91
N SER A 36 -14.86 7.85 -10.21
CA SER A 36 -13.81 7.52 -11.20
C SER A 36 -12.92 6.34 -10.81
N VAL A 37 -13.45 5.36 -10.09
CA VAL A 37 -12.67 4.23 -9.60
C VAL A 37 -12.23 3.36 -10.79
N PRO A 38 -10.93 3.04 -10.92
CA PRO A 38 -10.43 2.27 -12.04
C PRO A 38 -10.99 0.84 -12.01
N PRO A 39 -11.14 0.20 -13.18
CA PRO A 39 -11.53 -1.21 -13.25
C PRO A 39 -10.49 -2.11 -12.57
N PHE A 40 -10.97 -3.17 -11.95
CA PHE A 40 -10.12 -4.19 -11.34
C PHE A 40 -10.70 -5.59 -11.55
N ILE A 41 -9.83 -6.59 -11.60
CA ILE A 41 -10.17 -8.01 -11.50
C ILE A 41 -10.10 -8.39 -10.04
N PHE A 42 -11.15 -9.00 -9.50
CA PHE A 42 -11.17 -9.49 -8.13
C PHE A 42 -10.60 -10.91 -8.06
N PHE A 43 -9.65 -11.13 -7.16
CA PHE A 43 -9.04 -12.43 -6.89
C PHE A 43 -9.59 -12.94 -5.56
N GLY A 44 -10.62 -13.78 -5.59
CA GLY A 44 -11.33 -14.19 -4.38
C GLY A 44 -12.64 -14.92 -4.68
N SER A 45 -13.37 -15.26 -3.63
CA SER A 45 -14.62 -16.01 -3.75
C SER A 45 -15.72 -15.18 -4.42
N ASN A 46 -16.21 -15.65 -5.56
CA ASN A 46 -17.36 -15.09 -6.24
C ASN A 46 -18.62 -15.14 -5.36
N ASN A 47 -18.81 -16.27 -4.68
CA ASN A 47 -19.97 -16.49 -3.80
C ASN A 47 -19.95 -15.54 -2.60
N LEU A 48 -18.77 -15.23 -2.05
CA LEU A 48 -18.62 -14.24 -0.98
C LEU A 48 -19.12 -12.86 -1.43
N LEU A 49 -18.69 -12.39 -2.61
CA LEU A 49 -19.12 -11.09 -3.14
C LEU A 49 -20.64 -11.03 -3.34
N LEU A 50 -21.21 -12.04 -4.00
CA LEU A 50 -22.65 -12.10 -4.27
C LEU A 50 -23.47 -12.18 -2.97
N ARG A 51 -23.06 -13.03 -2.03
CA ARG A 51 -23.71 -13.14 -0.72
C ARG A 51 -23.64 -11.82 0.04
N ARG A 52 -22.46 -11.19 0.10
CA ARG A 52 -22.28 -9.94 0.83
C ARG A 52 -23.08 -8.78 0.21
N ALA A 53 -23.14 -8.70 -1.12
CA ALA A 53 -23.97 -7.71 -1.78
C ALA A 53 -25.45 -7.88 -1.43
N ASN A 54 -25.95 -9.12 -1.44
CA ASN A 54 -27.32 -9.43 -1.04
C ASN A 54 -27.61 -9.06 0.43
N GLU A 55 -26.71 -9.38 1.35
CA GLU A 55 -26.82 -9.01 2.78
C GLU A 55 -26.89 -7.48 2.98
N MET A 56 -26.26 -6.71 2.09
CA MET A 56 -26.28 -5.25 2.10
C MET A 56 -27.47 -4.66 1.32
N GLY A 57 -28.32 -5.48 0.69
CA GLY A 57 -29.39 -5.02 -0.19
C GLY A 57 -28.89 -4.36 -1.48
N LEU A 58 -27.69 -4.72 -1.94
CA LEU A 58 -27.04 -4.17 -3.13
C LEU A 58 -27.03 -5.18 -4.27
N ASN A 59 -27.14 -4.68 -5.49
CA ASN A 59 -27.07 -5.49 -6.71
C ASN A 59 -25.71 -5.32 -7.38
N ILE A 60 -24.98 -6.42 -7.54
CA ILE A 60 -23.78 -6.50 -8.35
C ILE A 60 -23.91 -7.66 -9.34
N GLU A 61 -23.22 -7.55 -10.46
CA GLU A 61 -23.07 -8.66 -11.40
C GLU A 61 -21.59 -9.03 -11.47
N THR A 62 -21.29 -10.33 -11.43
CA THR A 62 -19.94 -10.86 -11.50
C THR A 62 -19.77 -11.74 -12.73
N LYS A 63 -18.54 -11.90 -13.20
CA LYS A 63 -18.19 -12.81 -14.30
C LYS A 63 -16.93 -13.57 -13.97
N ILE A 64 -17.05 -14.88 -13.77
CA ILE A 64 -15.89 -15.75 -13.50
C ILE A 64 -15.01 -15.84 -14.75
N ILE A 65 -13.72 -15.56 -14.59
CA ILE A 65 -12.71 -15.69 -15.63
C ILE A 65 -12.24 -17.14 -15.66
N LYS A 66 -12.81 -17.95 -16.57
CA LYS A 66 -12.37 -19.34 -16.80
C LYS A 66 -11.03 -19.42 -17.54
N ASN A 67 -10.81 -18.51 -18.50
CA ASN A 67 -9.58 -18.42 -19.26
C ASN A 67 -9.28 -16.95 -19.56
N PHE A 68 -8.13 -16.46 -19.07
CA PHE A 68 -7.72 -15.08 -19.26
C PHE A 68 -7.39 -14.75 -20.74
N HIS A 69 -7.02 -15.73 -21.56
CA HIS A 69 -6.76 -15.48 -22.99
C HIS A 69 -8.00 -14.96 -23.75
N ASN A 70 -9.19 -15.30 -23.26
CA ASN A 70 -10.47 -14.84 -23.81
C ASN A 70 -11.05 -13.67 -23.00
N PHE A 71 -10.26 -13.05 -22.12
CA PHE A 71 -10.71 -11.94 -21.30
C PHE A 71 -10.92 -10.70 -22.16
N ASP A 72 -12.15 -10.20 -22.15
CA ASP A 72 -12.52 -8.95 -22.80
C ASP A 72 -12.75 -7.88 -21.74
N ALA A 73 -11.95 -6.82 -21.80
CA ALA A 73 -12.01 -5.70 -20.86
C ALA A 73 -13.30 -4.89 -20.97
N ASP A 74 -14.15 -5.09 -21.99
CA ASP A 74 -15.46 -4.47 -22.06
C ASP A 74 -16.44 -5.04 -21.02
N CYS A 75 -16.12 -6.20 -20.43
CA CYS A 75 -16.87 -6.73 -19.28
C CYS A 75 -16.89 -5.77 -18.09
N PHE A 76 -15.89 -4.91 -17.94
CA PHE A 76 -15.81 -3.91 -16.87
C PHE A 76 -16.94 -2.87 -16.92
N SER A 77 -17.69 -2.76 -18.03
CA SER A 77 -18.86 -1.89 -18.13
C SER A 77 -20.04 -2.35 -17.25
N LYS A 78 -20.07 -3.65 -16.91
CA LYS A 78 -21.22 -4.29 -16.27
C LYS A 78 -20.84 -5.26 -15.15
N PHE A 79 -19.82 -6.08 -15.35
CA PHE A 79 -19.46 -7.18 -14.46
C PHE A 79 -18.17 -6.91 -13.69
N ILE A 80 -18.12 -7.30 -12.41
CA ILE A 80 -16.88 -7.52 -11.69
C ILE A 80 -16.26 -8.82 -12.22
N PRO A 81 -15.10 -8.80 -12.89
CA PRO A 81 -14.45 -10.03 -13.31
C PRO A 81 -13.78 -10.69 -12.11
N VAL A 82 -13.99 -11.99 -11.95
CA VAL A 82 -13.53 -12.74 -10.77
C VAL A 82 -12.62 -13.90 -11.20
N VAL A 83 -11.41 -13.94 -10.64
CA VAL A 83 -10.63 -15.17 -10.56
C VAL A 83 -11.08 -15.87 -9.28
N ASP A 84 -11.91 -16.90 -9.45
CA ASP A 84 -12.65 -17.50 -8.35
C ASP A 84 -11.75 -18.34 -7.45
N ILE A 85 -11.71 -17.98 -6.17
CA ILE A 85 -10.94 -18.66 -5.13
C ILE A 85 -11.93 -18.90 -3.98
N PRO A 86 -12.56 -20.09 -3.93
CA PRO A 86 -13.59 -20.38 -2.96
C PRO A 86 -13.08 -20.28 -1.52
N ILE A 87 -13.96 -19.85 -0.64
CA ILE A 87 -13.79 -19.94 0.82
C ILE A 87 -14.69 -21.07 1.34
N ILE A 88 -14.47 -21.54 2.57
CA ILE A 88 -15.30 -22.59 3.17
C ILE A 88 -16.60 -21.95 3.67
N ASP A 89 -16.49 -21.13 4.70
CA ASP A 89 -17.54 -20.32 5.32
C ASP A 89 -16.87 -19.24 6.18
N GLU A 90 -17.61 -18.28 6.71
CA GLU A 90 -17.07 -17.24 7.57
C GLU A 90 -18.12 -16.74 8.55
N LYS A 91 -17.66 -16.35 9.73
CA LYS A 91 -18.47 -15.55 10.66
C LYS A 91 -17.97 -14.11 10.67
N LEU A 92 -18.84 -13.19 10.29
CA LEU A 92 -18.53 -11.76 10.28
C LEU A 92 -18.02 -11.27 11.63
N GLY A 93 -16.91 -10.54 11.59
CA GLY A 93 -16.24 -10.00 12.77
C GLY A 93 -15.39 -11.01 13.55
N ILE A 94 -15.27 -12.25 13.09
CA ILE A 94 -14.49 -13.28 13.78
C ILE A 94 -13.47 -13.90 12.84
N TYR A 95 -12.19 -13.78 13.21
CA TYR A 95 -11.11 -14.46 12.51
C TYR A 95 -11.21 -15.99 12.66
N GLU A 96 -11.16 -16.71 11.55
CA GLU A 96 -11.16 -18.17 11.51
C GLU A 96 -10.05 -18.70 10.59
N LYS A 97 -9.23 -19.64 11.08
CA LYS A 97 -8.08 -20.20 10.35
C LYS A 97 -8.46 -20.95 9.07
N LYS A 98 -9.70 -21.40 8.95
CA LYS A 98 -10.18 -22.26 7.85
C LYS A 98 -10.08 -21.60 6.48
N ASN A 99 -10.00 -20.28 6.41
CA ASN A 99 -9.83 -19.51 5.17
C ASN A 99 -8.40 -18.97 4.96
N ASP A 100 -7.44 -19.30 5.82
CA ASP A 100 -6.06 -18.80 5.70
C ASP A 100 -5.44 -19.16 4.34
N SER A 101 -5.67 -20.38 3.83
CA SER A 101 -5.20 -20.79 2.49
C SER A 101 -5.80 -19.90 1.41
N ALA A 102 -7.12 -19.69 1.41
CA ALA A 102 -7.80 -18.89 0.40
C ALA A 102 -7.31 -17.43 0.37
N ILE A 103 -6.95 -16.86 1.52
CA ILE A 103 -6.35 -15.52 1.61
C ILE A 103 -4.97 -15.50 0.95
N VAL A 104 -4.12 -16.50 1.23
CA VAL A 104 -2.79 -16.61 0.62
C VAL A 104 -2.88 -16.91 -0.87
N ASP A 105 -3.81 -17.75 -1.30
CA ASP A 105 -4.06 -18.12 -2.68
C ASP A 105 -4.56 -16.92 -3.49
N SER A 106 -5.39 -16.06 -2.88
CA SER A 106 -5.81 -14.78 -3.47
C SER A 106 -4.63 -13.88 -3.81
N ILE A 107 -3.71 -13.67 -2.86
CA ILE A 107 -2.52 -12.85 -3.07
C ILE A 107 -1.57 -13.51 -4.08
N SER A 108 -1.39 -14.83 -4.00
CA SER A 108 -0.51 -15.59 -4.88
C SER A 108 -1.02 -15.58 -6.32
N SER A 109 -2.32 -15.78 -6.53
CA SER A 109 -2.95 -15.77 -7.85
C SER A 109 -2.89 -14.39 -8.51
N ALA A 110 -3.15 -13.31 -7.76
CA ALA A 110 -2.96 -11.95 -8.26
C ALA A 110 -1.50 -11.70 -8.65
N THR A 111 -0.55 -12.21 -7.85
CA THR A 111 0.88 -12.12 -8.13
C THR A 111 1.28 -12.89 -9.39
N ASP A 112 0.72 -14.08 -9.60
CA ASP A 112 0.97 -14.87 -10.81
C ASP A 112 0.42 -14.16 -12.06
N PHE A 113 -0.76 -13.55 -11.98
CA PHE A 113 -1.28 -12.73 -13.07
C PHE A 113 -0.37 -11.54 -13.38
N LEU A 114 0.17 -10.89 -12.35
CA LEU A 114 1.09 -9.77 -12.52
C LEU A 114 2.42 -10.21 -13.16
N LYS A 115 3.01 -11.31 -12.69
CA LYS A 115 4.24 -11.89 -13.27
C LYS A 115 4.06 -12.27 -14.74
N ASN A 116 2.87 -12.75 -15.10
CA ASN A 116 2.50 -13.10 -16.47
C ASN A 116 1.97 -11.91 -17.30
N LYS A 117 2.13 -10.66 -16.81
CA LYS A 117 1.70 -9.43 -17.49
C LYS A 117 0.19 -9.40 -17.86
N LYS A 118 -0.64 -10.13 -17.11
CA LYS A 118 -2.11 -10.17 -17.24
C LYS A 118 -2.78 -9.00 -16.52
N ILE A 119 -2.14 -8.49 -15.49
CA ILE A 119 -2.49 -7.25 -14.78
C ILE A 119 -1.24 -6.37 -14.66
N ASN A 120 -1.42 -5.10 -14.30
CA ASN A 120 -0.34 -4.11 -14.23
C ASN A 120 0.05 -3.72 -12.79
N ALA A 121 -0.86 -3.87 -11.84
CA ALA A 121 -0.64 -3.59 -10.44
C ALA A 121 -1.54 -4.45 -9.55
N ILE A 122 -1.17 -4.60 -8.29
CA ILE A 122 -1.97 -5.26 -7.27
C ILE A 122 -2.41 -4.24 -6.23
N VAL A 123 -3.71 -4.22 -5.94
CA VAL A 123 -4.27 -3.56 -4.76
C VAL A 123 -4.69 -4.64 -3.80
N THR A 124 -4.26 -4.55 -2.56
CA THR A 124 -4.58 -5.58 -1.57
C THR A 124 -5.61 -5.10 -0.58
N ASN A 125 -6.68 -5.85 -0.38
CA ASN A 125 -7.58 -5.61 0.73
C ASN A 125 -6.92 -5.95 2.10
N PRO A 126 -7.48 -5.46 3.22
CA PRO A 126 -6.97 -5.76 4.55
C PRO A 126 -7.07 -7.26 4.88
N VAL A 127 -6.08 -7.79 5.61
CA VAL A 127 -6.08 -9.18 6.11
C VAL A 127 -5.72 -9.20 7.59
N ASN A 128 -6.18 -10.21 8.33
CA ASN A 128 -5.63 -10.48 9.64
C ASN A 128 -4.21 -11.05 9.48
N LYS A 129 -3.20 -10.45 10.13
CA LYS A 129 -1.80 -10.94 10.03
C LYS A 129 -1.63 -12.40 10.43
N ASN A 130 -2.51 -12.95 11.26
CA ASN A 130 -2.46 -14.36 11.63
C ASN A 130 -2.76 -15.29 10.45
N SER A 131 -3.58 -14.87 9.47
CA SER A 131 -3.85 -15.71 8.29
C SER A 131 -2.63 -15.91 7.40
N LEU A 132 -1.62 -15.04 7.52
CA LEU A 132 -0.38 -15.12 6.76
C LEU A 132 0.69 -16.02 7.41
N LYS A 133 0.36 -16.69 8.53
CA LYS A 133 1.21 -17.67 9.23
C LYS A 133 0.91 -19.13 8.81
N TYR A 134 0.33 -19.31 7.64
CA TYR A 134 -0.21 -20.58 7.14
C TYR A 134 0.88 -21.56 6.65
N ASN A 135 0.66 -22.87 6.84
CA ASN A 135 1.50 -23.98 6.34
C ASN A 135 3.02 -23.82 6.56
N LYS A 136 3.44 -23.53 7.81
CA LYS A 136 4.85 -23.32 8.21
C LYS A 136 5.53 -22.13 7.52
N ARG A 137 4.81 -21.36 6.70
CA ARG A 137 5.27 -20.09 6.14
C ARG A 137 4.82 -19.01 7.11
N HIS A 138 5.79 -18.31 7.69
CA HIS A 138 5.53 -17.27 8.68
C HIS A 138 5.81 -15.91 8.06
N TYR A 139 4.84 -15.37 7.33
CA TYR A 139 4.91 -13.99 6.86
C TYR A 139 4.34 -13.06 7.94
N SER A 140 5.11 -12.04 8.31
CA SER A 140 4.66 -11.04 9.30
C SER A 140 3.59 -10.09 8.76
N GLY A 141 3.39 -10.08 7.43
CA GLY A 141 2.46 -9.21 6.73
C GLY A 141 2.39 -9.48 5.23
N GLN A 142 1.47 -8.79 4.55
CA GLN A 142 1.30 -8.90 3.10
C GLN A 142 2.54 -8.42 2.34
N THR A 143 3.22 -7.40 2.86
CA THR A 143 4.47 -6.88 2.31
C THR A 143 5.55 -7.96 2.28
N GLU A 144 5.70 -8.71 3.37
CA GLU A 144 6.71 -9.77 3.50
C GLU A 144 6.36 -11.00 2.66
N LEU A 145 5.08 -11.33 2.49
CA LEU A 145 4.64 -12.33 1.53
C LEU A 145 5.04 -11.95 0.09
N LEU A 146 4.74 -10.73 -0.34
CA LEU A 146 5.09 -10.26 -1.69
C LEU A 146 6.61 -10.18 -1.87
N ALA A 147 7.33 -9.70 -0.87
CA ALA A 147 8.79 -9.68 -0.86
C ALA A 147 9.40 -11.05 -1.17
N ASN A 148 8.90 -12.08 -0.49
CA ASN A 148 9.31 -13.46 -0.70
C ASN A 148 8.98 -13.94 -2.12
N ILE A 149 7.76 -13.65 -2.63
CA ILE A 149 7.34 -14.07 -3.98
C ILE A 149 8.18 -13.39 -5.08
N PHE A 150 8.62 -12.15 -4.87
CA PHE A 150 9.41 -11.37 -5.82
C PHE A 150 10.92 -11.43 -5.56
N ASN A 151 11.39 -12.24 -4.60
CA ASN A 151 12.81 -12.29 -4.20
C ASN A 151 13.42 -10.92 -3.87
N SER A 152 12.60 -10.00 -3.34
CA SER A 152 13.05 -8.68 -2.94
C SER A 152 13.75 -8.74 -1.58
N LYS A 153 14.97 -8.19 -1.52
CA LYS A 153 15.82 -8.20 -0.32
C LYS A 153 15.45 -7.10 0.68
N GLN A 154 14.83 -6.02 0.22
CA GLN A 154 14.47 -4.88 1.06
C GLN A 154 13.22 -4.18 0.52
N GLN A 155 12.22 -4.04 1.39
CA GLN A 155 10.98 -3.31 1.11
C GLN A 155 10.91 -2.09 2.00
N VAL A 156 10.35 -1.02 1.46
CA VAL A 156 10.17 0.23 2.17
C VAL A 156 8.68 0.57 2.14
N MET A 157 8.12 0.83 3.32
CA MET A 157 6.74 1.30 3.46
C MET A 157 6.71 2.78 3.14
N LEU A 158 5.84 3.17 2.21
CA LEU A 158 5.51 4.56 1.91
C LEU A 158 4.04 4.77 2.25
N LEU A 159 3.72 5.79 3.04
CA LEU A 159 2.36 6.29 3.14
C LEU A 159 2.25 7.49 2.21
N ASN A 160 1.31 7.42 1.29
CA ASN A 160 1.05 8.43 0.28
C ASN A 160 -0.32 9.04 0.51
N SER A 161 -0.39 10.37 0.47
CA SER A 161 -1.62 11.16 0.40
C SER A 161 -1.41 12.27 -0.63
N GLU A 162 -2.46 13.05 -0.93
CA GLU A 162 -2.28 14.29 -1.71
C GLU A 162 -1.38 15.30 -0.99
N ALA A 163 -1.45 15.34 0.35
CA ALA A 163 -0.72 16.31 1.16
C ALA A 163 0.79 16.00 1.27
N MET A 164 1.15 14.72 1.36
CA MET A 164 2.53 14.30 1.58
C MET A 164 2.80 12.82 1.28
N ARG A 165 4.09 12.51 1.14
CA ARG A 165 4.66 11.16 1.05
C ARG A 165 5.66 10.95 2.18
N VAL A 166 5.39 9.99 3.05
CA VAL A 166 6.22 9.73 4.25
C VAL A 166 6.67 8.27 4.32
N ILE A 167 7.93 8.06 4.66
CA ILE A 167 8.51 6.74 4.91
C ILE A 167 8.93 6.67 6.38
N PRO A 168 8.35 5.77 7.20
CA PRO A 168 8.92 5.43 8.50
C PRO A 168 10.12 4.49 8.31
N LEU A 169 11.30 4.93 8.75
CA LEU A 169 12.55 4.17 8.66
C LEU A 169 12.48 2.88 9.50
N THR A 170 11.86 2.99 10.67
CA THR A 170 11.54 1.87 11.55
C THR A 170 10.02 1.74 11.67
N ARG A 171 9.52 0.49 11.67
CA ARG A 171 8.07 0.19 11.62
C ARG A 171 7.55 -0.21 13.00
N HIS A 172 6.97 -1.39 13.12
CA HIS A 172 6.33 -1.91 14.33
C HIS A 172 7.37 -2.43 15.34
N ILE A 173 8.13 -1.53 15.96
CA ILE A 173 9.07 -1.84 17.05
C ILE A 173 8.74 -1.01 18.30
N PRO A 174 9.10 -1.47 19.51
CA PRO A 174 8.99 -0.67 20.73
C PRO A 174 9.81 0.62 20.61
N ILE A 175 9.32 1.72 21.21
CA ILE A 175 10.02 3.02 21.17
C ILE A 175 11.46 2.91 21.69
N SER A 176 11.68 2.13 22.75
CA SER A 176 12.99 1.89 23.34
C SER A 176 13.99 1.18 22.40
N ALA A 177 13.52 0.52 21.34
CA ALA A 177 14.37 -0.14 20.36
C ALA A 177 14.69 0.74 19.14
N ILE A 178 14.07 1.92 19.02
CA ILE A 178 14.27 2.81 17.86
C ILE A 178 15.74 3.23 17.71
N PRO A 179 16.40 3.82 18.73
CA PRO A 179 17.75 4.38 18.53
C PRO A 179 18.77 3.34 18.07
N SER A 180 18.75 2.15 18.68
CA SER A 180 19.67 1.05 18.35
C SER A 180 19.39 0.37 17.02
N SER A 181 18.20 0.55 16.45
CA SER A 181 17.82 -0.02 15.15
C SER A 181 18.21 0.88 13.96
N ILE A 182 18.52 2.15 14.21
CA ILE A 182 18.86 3.12 13.16
C ILE A 182 20.35 3.00 12.83
N SER A 183 20.65 3.02 11.53
CA SER A 183 22.03 3.02 11.05
C SER A 183 22.16 3.84 9.77
N LYS A 184 23.39 4.33 9.52
CA LYS A 184 23.71 5.08 8.29
C LYS A 184 23.32 4.29 7.04
N LYS A 185 23.60 2.99 7.03
CA LYS A 185 23.26 2.08 5.93
C LYS A 185 21.75 1.98 5.70
N LEU A 186 20.97 1.87 6.79
CA LEU A 186 19.52 1.81 6.71
C LEU A 186 18.95 3.11 6.12
N ILE A 187 19.40 4.27 6.58
CA ILE A 187 18.96 5.59 6.07
C ILE A 187 19.26 5.73 4.58
N ILE A 188 20.50 5.42 4.17
CA ILE A 188 20.93 5.53 2.77
C ILE A 188 20.08 4.61 1.88
N ASN A 189 19.94 3.33 2.25
CA ASN A 189 19.21 2.36 1.45
C ASN A 189 17.72 2.72 1.33
N THR A 190 17.09 3.07 2.46
CA THR A 190 15.68 3.45 2.49
C THR A 190 15.41 4.70 1.65
N THR A 191 16.26 5.72 1.79
CA THR A 191 16.13 6.97 1.01
C THR A 191 16.32 6.71 -0.48
N ARG A 192 17.32 5.91 -0.85
CA ARG A 192 17.56 5.55 -2.26
C ARG A 192 16.38 4.80 -2.87
N ILE A 193 15.83 3.80 -2.17
CA ILE A 193 14.62 3.08 -2.62
C ILE A 193 13.45 4.04 -2.80
N GLY A 194 13.27 5.00 -1.88
CA GLY A 194 12.28 6.07 -2.00
C GLY A 194 12.46 6.89 -3.27
N ILE A 195 13.66 7.44 -3.49
CA ILE A 195 13.99 8.26 -4.67
C ILE A 195 13.76 7.49 -5.97
N GLU A 196 14.31 6.27 -6.08
CA GLU A 196 14.18 5.42 -7.27
C GLU A 196 12.71 5.12 -7.57
N SER A 197 11.91 4.88 -6.53
CA SER A 197 10.48 4.63 -6.68
C SER A 197 9.72 5.88 -7.11
N LEU A 198 10.07 7.06 -6.61
CA LEU A 198 9.47 8.33 -7.03
C LEU A 198 9.78 8.65 -8.50
N ILE A 199 11.00 8.37 -8.94
CA ILE A 199 11.37 8.50 -10.36
C ILE A 199 10.54 7.51 -11.19
N LYS A 200 10.54 6.23 -10.80
CA LYS A 200 9.94 5.14 -11.58
C LYS A 200 8.42 5.18 -11.64
N PHE A 201 7.75 5.40 -10.52
CA PHE A 201 6.30 5.23 -10.37
C PHE A 201 5.54 6.54 -10.18
N PHE A 202 6.23 7.64 -9.89
CA PHE A 202 5.60 8.96 -9.73
C PHE A 202 6.11 9.99 -10.75
N ASN A 203 7.05 9.60 -11.63
CA ASN A 203 7.66 10.44 -12.65
C ASN A 203 8.28 11.74 -12.11
N ILE A 204 8.82 11.68 -10.89
CA ILE A 204 9.52 12.80 -10.27
C ILE A 204 11.01 12.65 -10.57
N ASN A 205 11.51 13.31 -11.62
CA ASN A 205 12.88 13.11 -12.12
C ASN A 205 14.00 13.46 -11.13
N LYS A 206 13.78 14.45 -10.26
CA LYS A 206 14.74 14.88 -9.23
C LYS A 206 14.02 15.08 -7.89
N PRO A 207 13.64 14.00 -7.19
CA PRO A 207 12.87 14.09 -5.96
C PRO A 207 13.64 14.88 -4.90
N LYS A 208 12.99 15.88 -4.30
CA LYS A 208 13.49 16.59 -3.12
C LYS A 208 13.08 15.81 -1.88
N VAL A 209 14.06 15.39 -1.09
CA VAL A 209 13.82 14.54 0.09
C VAL A 209 14.23 15.27 1.36
N ALA A 210 13.32 15.29 2.34
CA ALA A 210 13.66 15.65 3.71
C ALA A 210 13.91 14.40 4.56
N ILE A 211 14.93 14.45 5.41
CA ILE A 211 15.20 13.43 6.43
C ILE A 211 15.06 14.11 7.80
N THR A 212 14.22 13.56 8.68
CA THR A 212 14.04 14.10 10.03
C THR A 212 15.22 13.76 10.95
N GLY A 213 15.36 14.48 12.06
CA GLY A 213 16.08 13.99 13.22
C GLY A 213 15.34 12.81 13.89
N LEU A 214 16.06 12.06 14.71
CA LEU A 214 15.50 11.11 15.67
C LEU A 214 15.02 11.86 16.91
N ASN A 215 15.88 12.73 17.42
CA ASN A 215 15.68 13.51 18.64
C ASN A 215 14.91 14.81 18.36
N PRO A 216 14.21 15.37 19.37
CA PRO A 216 13.67 16.72 19.30
C PRO A 216 14.71 17.73 18.84
N HIS A 217 14.28 18.74 18.08
CA HIS A 217 15.16 19.77 17.54
C HIS A 217 16.32 19.24 16.69
N ALA A 218 16.21 18.00 16.17
CA ALA A 218 17.29 17.30 15.49
C ALA A 218 18.60 17.31 16.31
N GLY A 219 18.48 17.01 17.59
CA GLY A 219 19.60 16.85 18.52
C GLY A 219 20.16 18.14 19.10
N ASP A 220 19.70 19.31 18.64
CA ASP A 220 20.15 20.63 19.11
C ASP A 220 21.67 20.75 19.25
N ASN A 221 22.39 20.44 18.15
CA ASN A 221 23.86 20.40 18.09
C ASN A 221 24.53 19.48 19.13
N GLY A 222 23.89 18.33 19.42
CA GLY A 222 24.40 17.32 20.35
C GLY A 222 23.97 17.50 21.80
N LEU A 223 23.16 18.53 22.11
CA LEU A 223 22.59 18.72 23.44
C LEU A 223 21.52 17.66 23.76
N ILE A 224 20.82 17.15 22.74
CA ILE A 224 19.71 16.19 22.89
C ILE A 224 20.02 14.92 22.08
N GLY A 225 20.95 14.12 22.60
CA GLY A 225 21.38 12.90 21.90
C GLY A 225 22.43 13.17 20.81
N ASN A 226 23.02 12.10 20.29
CA ASN A 226 24.16 12.18 19.36
C ASN A 226 23.92 11.43 18.04
N GLU A 227 22.75 10.79 17.89
CA GLU A 227 22.40 9.99 16.72
C GLU A 227 22.38 10.84 15.44
N GLU A 228 21.99 12.11 15.53
CA GLU A 228 22.05 13.04 14.40
C GLU A 228 23.47 13.18 13.84
N ASP A 229 24.43 13.55 14.69
CA ASP A 229 25.81 13.78 14.26
C ASP A 229 26.55 12.50 13.93
N GLN A 230 26.31 11.42 14.67
CA GLN A 230 27.02 10.15 14.48
C GLN A 230 26.46 9.30 13.33
N ILE A 231 25.16 9.40 13.04
CA ILE A 231 24.46 8.48 12.14
C ILE A 231 23.75 9.20 10.99
N ILE A 232 22.87 10.16 11.30
CA ILE A 232 21.92 10.73 10.32
C ILE A 232 22.62 11.72 9.38
N LYS A 233 23.36 12.69 9.91
CA LYS A 233 24.11 13.68 9.13
C LYS A 233 25.16 13.02 8.20
N PRO A 234 25.96 12.03 8.66
CA PRO A 234 26.82 11.27 7.76
C PRO A 234 26.09 10.52 6.65
N ALA A 235 24.83 10.11 6.86
CA ALA A 235 24.00 9.48 5.83
C ALA A 235 23.51 10.50 4.80
N VAL A 236 23.06 11.68 5.25
CA VAL A 236 22.64 12.81 4.40
C VAL A 236 23.80 13.28 3.52
N GLU A 237 24.97 13.54 4.11
CA GLU A 237 26.17 13.97 3.38
C GLU A 237 26.58 12.94 2.32
N TYR A 238 26.46 11.64 2.62
CA TYR A 238 26.73 10.60 1.64
C TYR A 238 25.76 10.67 0.45
N LEU A 239 24.46 10.84 0.70
CA LEU A 239 23.44 10.95 -0.35
C LEU A 239 23.64 12.22 -1.20
N GLN A 240 24.00 13.35 -0.57
CA GLN A 240 24.32 14.60 -1.27
C GLN A 240 25.58 14.46 -2.14
N LYS A 241 26.63 13.78 -1.67
CA LYS A 241 27.82 13.46 -2.48
C LYS A 241 27.49 12.57 -3.68
N LYS A 242 26.39 11.80 -3.62
CA LYS A 242 25.82 11.05 -4.74
C LYS A 242 24.86 11.87 -5.60
N SER A 243 24.83 13.19 -5.43
CA SER A 243 23.99 14.14 -6.18
C SER A 243 22.48 14.00 -5.97
N TYR A 244 22.04 13.34 -4.89
CA TYR A 244 20.63 13.35 -4.50
C TYR A 244 20.25 14.67 -3.81
N LEU A 245 19.05 15.19 -4.09
CA LEU A 245 18.51 16.39 -3.46
C LEU A 245 17.93 16.06 -2.08
N VAL A 246 18.82 15.80 -1.12
CA VAL A 246 18.45 15.41 0.26
C VAL A 246 18.83 16.53 1.23
N GLN A 247 17.92 16.84 2.15
CA GLN A 247 18.13 17.79 3.24
C GLN A 247 17.82 17.13 4.59
N GLY A 248 18.68 17.35 5.58
CA GLY A 248 18.48 16.90 6.96
C GLY A 248 19.79 16.73 7.74
N PRO A 249 19.73 16.25 8.99
CA PRO A 249 18.50 16.00 9.74
C PRO A 249 17.72 17.31 9.99
N LEU A 250 16.40 17.28 9.84
CA LEU A 250 15.50 18.40 10.13
C LEU A 250 14.65 18.11 11.38
N SER A 251 14.37 19.13 12.19
CA SER A 251 13.43 18.97 13.30
C SER A 251 12.04 18.61 12.76
N ALA A 252 11.45 17.52 13.28
CA ALA A 252 10.21 16.96 12.73
C ALA A 252 9.03 17.92 12.88
N ASP A 253 8.88 18.54 14.05
CA ASP A 253 7.83 19.53 14.34
C ASP A 253 7.86 20.73 13.38
N SER A 254 9.06 21.23 13.04
CA SER A 254 9.27 22.32 12.10
C SER A 254 9.05 21.88 10.63
N LEU A 255 9.33 20.61 10.32
CA LEU A 255 9.17 20.04 8.98
C LEU A 255 7.70 19.82 8.62
N PHE A 256 6.85 19.41 9.56
CA PHE A 256 5.44 19.11 9.31
C PHE A 256 4.53 20.36 9.24
N HIS A 257 5.10 21.56 9.30
CA HIS A 257 4.41 22.80 8.98
C HIS A 257 4.10 22.90 7.48
N GLU A 258 2.94 23.46 7.09
CA GLU A 258 2.45 23.42 5.71
C GLU A 258 3.42 24.04 4.69
N SER A 259 4.04 25.16 5.03
CA SER A 259 5.04 25.83 4.19
C SER A 259 6.29 25.00 3.95
N SER A 260 6.64 24.11 4.89
CA SER A 260 7.80 23.22 4.80
C SER A 260 7.48 21.99 3.95
N LEU A 261 6.29 21.40 4.11
CA LEU A 261 5.85 20.22 3.37
C LEU A 261 5.89 20.41 1.85
N LYS A 262 5.44 21.58 1.35
CA LYS A 262 5.41 21.89 -0.09
C LYS A 262 6.80 21.91 -0.76
N LYS A 263 7.88 21.88 0.02
CA LYS A 263 9.26 21.90 -0.49
C LYS A 263 9.81 20.51 -0.85
N TYR A 264 9.16 19.44 -0.37
CA TYR A 264 9.69 18.08 -0.47
C TYR A 264 8.69 17.14 -1.13
N ASP A 265 9.19 16.29 -2.03
CA ASP A 265 8.41 15.24 -2.68
C ASP A 265 8.29 13.99 -1.79
N LEU A 266 9.22 13.83 -0.84
CA LEU A 266 9.34 12.70 0.07
C LEU A 266 9.93 13.13 1.41
N ILE A 267 9.41 12.55 2.49
CA ILE A 267 9.93 12.73 3.85
C ILE A 267 10.28 11.36 4.43
N VAL A 268 11.51 11.18 4.88
CA VAL A 268 11.97 9.99 5.61
C VAL A 268 12.00 10.31 7.10
N CYS A 269 11.12 9.67 7.85
CA CYS A 269 11.01 9.81 9.30
C CYS A 269 11.76 8.66 9.98
N MET A 270 12.33 8.88 11.16
CA MET A 270 13.11 7.88 11.88
C MET A 270 12.25 6.73 12.43
N TYR A 271 10.97 6.97 12.72
CA TYR A 271 10.07 5.95 13.25
C TYR A 271 8.61 6.12 12.83
N HIS A 272 7.83 5.07 13.12
CA HIS A 272 6.43 4.93 12.72
C HIS A 272 5.57 6.15 13.08
N ASP A 273 5.46 6.49 14.35
CA ASP A 273 4.54 7.55 14.79
C ASP A 273 5.00 8.96 14.35
N GLN A 274 6.30 9.17 14.15
CA GLN A 274 6.83 10.40 13.55
C GLN A 274 6.35 10.61 12.10
N ALA A 275 6.10 9.52 11.36
CA ALA A 275 5.55 9.59 10.01
C ALA A 275 4.01 9.55 9.99
N LEU A 276 3.41 8.65 10.77
CA LEU A 276 1.99 8.33 10.63
C LEU A 276 1.09 9.36 11.29
N ILE A 277 1.47 9.95 12.43
CA ILE A 277 0.64 10.97 13.08
C ILE A 277 0.40 12.17 12.13
N PRO A 278 1.44 12.79 11.53
CA PRO A 278 1.24 13.94 10.65
C PRO A 278 0.38 13.63 9.41
N ILE A 279 0.64 12.50 8.73
CA ILE A 279 -0.13 12.17 7.52
C ILE A 279 -1.58 11.82 7.85
N LYS A 280 -1.84 11.08 8.93
CA LYS A 280 -3.22 10.74 9.35
C LYS A 280 -3.99 11.98 9.79
N ALA A 281 -3.34 12.90 10.52
CA ALA A 281 -3.95 14.16 10.94
C ALA A 281 -4.36 15.05 9.77
N ARG A 282 -3.58 15.04 8.66
CA ARG A 282 -3.88 15.85 7.48
C ARG A 282 -4.73 15.17 6.41
N SER A 283 -4.83 13.83 6.41
CA SER A 283 -5.38 13.09 5.28
C SER A 283 -6.71 12.39 5.55
N LEU A 284 -7.33 12.55 6.73
CA LEU A 284 -8.72 12.12 7.06
C LEU A 284 -9.24 10.93 6.22
N TYR A 285 -8.53 9.78 6.25
CA TYR A 285 -8.84 8.52 5.53
C TYR A 285 -8.34 8.30 4.09
N SER A 286 -7.72 9.28 3.42
CA SER A 286 -7.18 9.15 2.05
C SER A 286 -5.74 8.64 1.97
N ALA A 287 -5.09 8.36 3.11
CA ALA A 287 -3.74 7.81 3.12
C ALA A 287 -3.74 6.38 2.54
N VAL A 288 -2.77 6.12 1.66
CA VAL A 288 -2.56 4.84 0.98
C VAL A 288 -1.20 4.29 1.36
N ASN A 289 -1.15 3.02 1.73
CA ASN A 289 0.10 2.30 1.93
C ASN A 289 0.63 1.75 0.59
N VAL A 290 1.87 2.10 0.27
CA VAL A 290 2.59 1.67 -0.93
C VAL A 290 3.83 0.88 -0.51
N THR A 291 4.05 -0.26 -1.17
CA THR A 291 5.25 -1.07 -0.95
C THR A 291 6.30 -0.74 -2.00
N LEU A 292 7.34 -0.03 -1.59
CA LEU A 292 8.50 0.30 -2.41
C LEU A 292 9.57 -0.79 -2.32
N GLY A 293 10.51 -0.80 -3.27
CA GLY A 293 11.58 -1.80 -3.33
C GLY A 293 11.15 -3.12 -3.99
N LEU A 294 9.96 -3.15 -4.57
CA LEU A 294 9.50 -4.18 -5.50
C LEU A 294 9.52 -3.61 -6.92
N ASP A 295 9.79 -4.45 -7.92
CA ASP A 295 9.70 -4.07 -9.33
C ASP A 295 8.27 -4.00 -9.86
N ILE A 296 7.30 -3.92 -8.95
CA ILE A 296 5.87 -3.89 -9.22
C ILE A 296 5.18 -2.77 -8.44
N VAL A 297 4.02 -2.34 -8.92
CA VAL A 297 3.13 -1.45 -8.17
C VAL A 297 2.24 -2.30 -7.26
N ARG A 298 2.36 -2.06 -5.93
CA ARG A 298 1.39 -2.54 -4.95
C ARG A 298 0.95 -1.43 -4.01
N THR A 299 -0.36 -1.25 -3.91
CA THR A 299 -1.03 -0.33 -2.97
C THR A 299 -1.97 -1.09 -2.04
N SER A 300 -2.35 -0.46 -0.93
CA SER A 300 -3.27 -1.00 0.07
C SER A 300 -3.94 0.15 0.81
N PRO A 301 -5.21 0.01 1.23
CA PRO A 301 -5.79 0.92 2.20
C PRO A 301 -4.98 0.88 3.51
N ASP A 302 -5.09 1.96 4.28
CA ASP A 302 -4.31 2.18 5.51
C ASP A 302 -5.13 1.88 6.79
N HIS A 303 -6.05 0.92 6.69
CA HIS A 303 -6.86 0.39 7.78
C HIS A 303 -6.80 -1.16 7.82
N GLY A 304 -7.23 -1.72 8.95
CA GLY A 304 -7.28 -3.16 9.17
C GLY A 304 -8.57 -3.81 8.66
N THR A 305 -8.84 -5.02 9.14
CA THR A 305 -10.04 -5.82 8.79
C THR A 305 -11.33 -5.29 9.42
N ALA A 306 -11.24 -4.42 10.42
CA ALA A 306 -12.36 -3.75 11.10
C ALA A 306 -13.50 -4.71 11.50
N TYR A 307 -13.14 -5.76 12.23
CA TYR A 307 -14.06 -6.82 12.63
C TYR A 307 -15.27 -6.34 13.45
N ASP A 308 -15.08 -5.30 14.24
CA ASP A 308 -16.08 -4.66 15.08
C ASP A 308 -17.22 -3.98 14.30
N ILE A 309 -17.03 -3.72 13.00
CA ILE A 309 -18.03 -3.13 12.11
C ILE A 309 -18.39 -4.04 10.92
N ALA A 310 -17.77 -5.20 10.77
CA ALA A 310 -17.92 -6.06 9.60
C ALA A 310 -19.37 -6.56 9.37
N ASN A 311 -20.18 -6.65 10.42
CA ASN A 311 -21.60 -7.01 10.36
C ASN A 311 -22.56 -5.82 10.35
N LYS A 312 -22.03 -4.58 10.36
CA LYS A 312 -22.82 -3.34 10.40
C LYS A 312 -22.98 -2.71 9.02
N TYR A 313 -22.12 -3.07 8.08
CA TYR A 313 -22.10 -2.54 6.70
C TYR A 313 -21.93 -1.02 6.60
N ILE A 314 -21.19 -0.45 7.55
CA ILE A 314 -20.90 0.99 7.66
C ILE A 314 -19.44 1.34 7.33
N ALA A 315 -18.67 0.40 6.76
CA ALA A 315 -17.29 0.66 6.39
C ALA A 315 -17.21 1.71 5.26
N ASP A 316 -16.23 2.60 5.39
CA ASP A 316 -15.90 3.62 4.39
C ASP A 316 -14.91 3.05 3.36
N GLU A 317 -15.31 3.03 2.09
CA GLU A 317 -14.48 2.53 0.99
C GLU A 317 -13.43 3.53 0.47
N THR A 318 -13.40 4.77 0.99
CA THR A 318 -12.56 5.86 0.48
C THR A 318 -11.08 5.47 0.40
N SER A 319 -10.53 4.85 1.45
CA SER A 319 -9.11 4.43 1.44
C SER A 319 -8.80 3.37 0.38
N LEU A 320 -9.76 2.47 0.07
CA LEU A 320 -9.60 1.50 -1.00
C LEU A 320 -9.70 2.16 -2.38
N ILE A 321 -10.63 3.10 -2.55
CA ILE A 321 -10.74 3.89 -3.79
C ILE A 321 -9.45 4.66 -4.05
N GLU A 322 -8.89 5.32 -3.03
CA GLU A 322 -7.61 6.01 -3.16
C GLU A 322 -6.46 5.06 -3.47
N ALA A 323 -6.45 3.85 -2.90
CA ALA A 323 -5.45 2.84 -3.22
C ALA A 323 -5.55 2.36 -4.69
N LEU A 324 -6.76 2.17 -5.20
CA LEU A 324 -7.04 1.84 -6.60
C LEU A 324 -6.61 2.98 -7.54
N ASN A 325 -7.02 4.21 -7.23
CA ASN A 325 -6.67 5.42 -8.00
C ASN A 325 -5.15 5.62 -8.04
N LEU A 326 -4.47 5.48 -6.90
CA LEU A 326 -3.02 5.61 -6.83
C LEU A 326 -2.32 4.51 -7.63
N ALA A 327 -2.77 3.26 -7.54
CA ALA A 327 -2.20 2.17 -8.32
C ALA A 327 -2.31 2.45 -9.83
N GLU A 328 -3.47 2.93 -10.30
CA GLU A 328 -3.66 3.30 -11.70
C GLU A 328 -2.74 4.46 -12.12
N LYS A 329 -2.61 5.50 -11.28
CA LYS A 329 -1.69 6.62 -11.54
C LYS A 329 -0.24 6.15 -11.66
N MET A 330 0.18 5.21 -10.81
CA MET A 330 1.56 4.70 -10.78
C MET A 330 1.95 3.80 -11.96
N ILE A 331 0.98 3.26 -12.70
CA ILE A 331 1.23 2.39 -13.88
C ILE A 331 1.00 3.09 -15.22
N LYS A 332 0.26 4.21 -15.25
CA LYS A 332 0.03 4.96 -16.47
C LYS A 332 1.35 5.62 -16.92
N PRO A 333 1.71 5.55 -18.23
CA PRO A 333 2.77 6.39 -18.75
C PRO A 333 2.36 7.84 -18.52
N HIS A 334 3.14 8.58 -17.72
CA HIS A 334 2.92 10.00 -17.58
C HIS A 334 3.28 10.67 -18.91
N VAL A 335 2.26 11.13 -19.64
CA VAL A 335 2.45 11.98 -20.82
C VAL A 335 3.13 13.25 -20.32
N LYS A 336 4.33 13.53 -20.85
CA LYS A 336 5.09 14.75 -20.56
C LYS A 336 4.39 15.98 -21.08
#